data_AF-A0A2E8YRK1-F1
#
_entry.id   AF-A0A2E8YRK1-F1
#
_cell.length_a   1.000
_cell.length_b   1.000
_cell.length_c   1.000
_cell.angle_alpha   90.00
_cell.angle_beta   90.00
_cell.angle_gamma   90.00
#
_symmetry.space_group_name_H-M   'P 1'
#
loop_
_entity.id
_entity.type
_entity.pdbx_description
1 polymer ?
#
loop_
_entity_poly.entity_id
_entity_poly.type
_entity_poly.pdbx_seq_one_letter_code
_entity_poly.pdbx_strand_id
1 'polypeptide(L)' 'MIKSVQLPSKNCKICPRLYGFRKENKKKFSGWHNAPVTPFGSLSSQLLIVGLAPGLRGANRTGGPFTG' A
#
# COMPACT_ATOMS: atom_id res chain seq x y z
N MET A 1 12.17 -11.38 20.39
CA MET A 1 11.06 -11.80 19.49
C MET A 1 10.40 -10.54 18.96
N ILE A 2 10.52 -10.25 17.66
CA ILE A 2 9.83 -9.10 17.06
C ILE A 2 8.34 -9.45 17.03
N LYS A 3 7.52 -8.69 17.77
CA LYS A 3 6.06 -8.82 17.75
C LYS A 3 5.58 -8.74 16.31
N SER A 4 4.58 -9.55 15.96
CA SER A 4 3.93 -9.49 14.65
C SER A 4 3.49 -8.06 14.35
N VAL A 5 3.96 -7.50 13.23
CA VAL A 5 3.54 -6.17 12.79
C VAL A 5 2.13 -6.29 12.21
N GLN A 6 1.15 -5.65 12.85
CA GLN A 6 -0.22 -5.62 12.36
C GLN A 6 -0.32 -4.68 11.15
N LEU A 7 -0.62 -5.25 9.99
CA LEU A 7 -0.85 -4.47 8.76
C LEU A 7 -2.32 -4.05 8.63
N PRO A 8 -2.61 -2.91 7.99
CA PRO A 8 -3.98 -2.53 7.67
C PRO A 8 -4.65 -3.59 6.78
N SER A 9 -5.93 -3.85 7.02
CA SER A 9 -6.70 -4.70 6.11
C SER A 9 -6.76 -4.08 4.71
N LYS A 10 -6.93 -4.91 3.68
CA LYS A 10 -7.09 -4.43 2.28
C LYS A 10 -8.21 -3.38 2.14
N ASN A 11 -9.23 -3.47 2.99
CA ASN A 11 -10.38 -2.58 3.04
C ASN A 11 -10.31 -1.54 4.16
N CYS A 12 -9.13 -1.23 4.70
CA CYS A 12 -8.91 -0.20 5.71
C CYS A 12 -9.61 1.12 5.34
N LYS A 13 -10.37 1.70 6.27
CA LYS A 13 -11.20 2.90 6.04
C LYS A 13 -10.84 4.09 6.94
N ILE A 14 -9.74 4.00 7.68
CA ILE A 14 -9.37 4.96 8.74
C ILE A 14 -9.17 6.37 8.17
N CYS A 15 -8.79 6.47 6.89
CA CYS A 15 -8.65 7.74 6.16
C CYS A 15 -9.77 7.86 5.10
N PRO A 16 -10.90 8.54 5.38
CA PRO A 16 -12.06 8.57 4.48
C PRO A 16 -11.74 9.05 3.06
N ARG A 17 -10.92 10.12 2.94
CA ARG A 17 -10.45 10.65 1.66
C ARG A 17 -9.73 9.58 0.82
N LEU A 18 -8.81 8.83 1.42
CA LEU A 18 -8.03 7.80 0.72
C LEU A 18 -8.86 6.56 0.39
N TYR A 19 -9.80 6.20 1.26
CA TYR A 19 -10.73 5.11 0.99
C TYR A 19 -11.63 5.44 -0.20
N GLY A 20 -12.18 6.66 -0.26
CA GLY A 20 -12.94 7.17 -1.40
C GLY A 20 -12.14 7.13 -2.69
N PHE A 21 -10.92 7.70 -2.67
CA PHE A 21 -10.01 7.69 -3.81
C PHE A 21 -9.74 6.26 -4.36
N ARG A 22 -9.47 5.29 -3.48
CA ARG A 22 -9.27 3.89 -3.90
C ARG A 22 -10.53 3.24 -4.44
N LYS A 23 -11.72 3.55 -3.89
CA LYS A 23 -12.99 3.05 -4.44
C LYS A 23 -13.24 3.59 -5.85
N GLU A 24 -12.95 4.85 -6.08
CA GLU A 24 -13.07 5.45 -7.41
C GLU A 24 -12.08 4.83 -8.40
N ASN A 25 -10.81 4.66 -8.00
CA ASN A 25 -9.81 4.04 -8.86
C ASN A 25 -10.08 2.56 -9.12
N LYS A 26 -10.69 1.83 -8.19
CA LYS A 26 -11.11 0.45 -8.44
C LYS A 26 -12.19 0.36 -9.53
N LYS A 27 -13.04 1.38 -9.69
CA LYS A 27 -14.00 1.47 -10.80
C LYS A 27 -13.29 1.75 -12.13
N LYS A 28 -12.31 2.65 -12.12
CA LYS A 28 -11.55 3.05 -13.32
C LYS A 28 -10.53 1.99 -13.78
N PHE A 29 -9.94 1.29 -12.83
CA PHE A 29 -8.82 0.36 -13.02
C PHE A 29 -9.07 -0.94 -12.22
N SER A 30 -10.04 -1.75 -12.67
CA SER A 30 -10.53 -2.92 -11.94
C SER A 30 -9.46 -4.00 -11.67
N GLY A 31 -8.45 -4.11 -12.54
CA GLY A 31 -7.32 -5.05 -12.39
C GLY A 31 -6.13 -4.54 -11.57
N TRP A 32 -6.18 -3.30 -11.06
CA TRP A 32 -5.09 -2.73 -10.27
C TRP A 32 -5.26 -3.02 -8.78
N HIS A 33 -4.15 -2.97 -8.03
CA HIS A 33 -4.11 -3.27 -6.59
C HIS A 33 -5.14 -2.46 -5.77
N ASN A 34 -5.17 -1.13 -5.90
CA ASN A 34 -6.15 -0.23 -5.26
C ASN A 34 -6.41 -0.49 -3.76
N ALA A 35 -5.37 -0.89 -3.02
CA ALA A 35 -5.42 -1.24 -1.60
C ALA A 35 -4.21 -0.65 -0.85
N PRO A 36 -4.16 -0.66 0.49
CA PRO A 36 -2.93 -0.34 1.21
C PRO A 36 -1.79 -1.22 0.67
N VAL A 37 -0.61 -0.63 0.52
CA VAL A 37 0.56 -1.29 -0.05
C VAL A 37 1.34 -1.94 1.08
N THR A 38 1.61 -3.24 0.97
CA THR A 38 2.36 -4.00 1.97
C THR A 38 3.85 -3.68 1.81
N PRO A 39 4.58 -3.36 2.90
CA PRO A 39 6.04 -3.23 2.83
C PRO A 39 6.70 -4.58 2.54
N PHE A 40 7.93 -4.55 2.01
CA PHE A 40 8.76 -5.74 1.85
C PHE A 40 10.16 -5.51 2.42
N GLY A 41 10.90 -6.59 2.64
CA GLY A 41 12.27 -6.57 3.17
C GLY A 41 12.43 -7.47 4.39
N SER A 42 13.68 -7.64 4.82
CA SER A 42 13.99 -8.41 6.03
C SER A 42 13.81 -7.52 7.26
N LEU A 43 13.28 -8.09 8.34
CA LEU A 43 13.29 -7.43 9.66
C LEU A 43 14.70 -7.35 10.26
N SER A 44 15.68 -8.10 9.72
CA SER A 44 17.09 -8.02 10.10
C SER A 44 17.88 -6.99 9.29
N SER A 45 17.23 -6.24 8.38
CA SER A 45 17.89 -5.23 7.56
C SER A 45 18.37 -4.06 8.43
N GLN A 46 19.58 -3.56 8.15
CA GLN A 46 20.17 -2.41 8.84
C GLN A 46 19.78 -1.04 8.23
N LEU A 47 19.13 -1.04 7.06
CA LEU A 47 18.66 0.14 6.35
C LEU A 47 17.18 0.01 6.05
N LEU A 48 16.43 1.09 6.32
CA LEU A 48 15.01 1.23 5.98
C LEU A 48 14.82 2.43 5.04
N ILE A 49 14.15 2.20 3.91
CA ILE A 49 13.75 3.26 2.99
C ILE A 49 12.27 3.58 3.22
N VAL A 50 11.98 4.83 3.60
CA VAL A 50 10.61 5.31 3.83
C VAL A 50 10.23 6.30 2.74
N GLY A 51 9.19 5.97 1.98
CA GLY A 51 8.61 6.86 0.97
C GLY A 51 7.45 7.69 1.52
N LEU A 52 6.98 8.65 0.71
CA LEU A 52 5.86 9.52 1.10
C LEU A 52 4.50 8.81 1.03
N ALA A 53 4.15 8.25 -0.14
CA ALA A 53 2.86 7.61 -0.40
C ALA A 53 2.91 6.75 -1.68
N PRO A 54 1.97 5.80 -1.86
CA PRO A 54 1.81 5.07 -3.12
C PRO A 54 1.48 6.00 -4.29
N GLY A 55 2.33 5.99 -5.33
CA GLY A 55 2.03 6.65 -6.60
C GLY A 55 0.89 5.94 -7.35
N LEU A 56 0.03 6.71 -8.02
CA LEU A 56 -1.17 6.20 -8.71
C LEU A 56 -0.87 5.07 -9.72
N ARG A 57 0.14 5.27 -10.57
CA ARG A 57 0.55 4.30 -11.60
C ARG A 57 1.67 3.35 -11.15
N GLY A 58 2.24 3.58 -9.97
CA GLY A 58 3.25 2.73 -9.34
C GLY A 58 2.59 1.76 -8.37
N ALA A 59 2.89 1.89 -7.08
CA ALA A 59 2.43 0.98 -6.03
C ALA A 59 0.89 0.87 -5.91
N ASN A 60 0.10 1.88 -6.30
CA ASN A 60 -1.37 1.73 -6.33
C ASN A 60 -1.83 0.79 -7.46
N ARG A 61 -1.05 0.67 -8.54
CA ARG A 61 -1.27 -0.28 -9.64
C ARG A 61 -0.71 -1.66 -9.30
N THR A 62 0.56 -1.72 -8.89
CA THR A 62 1.34 -2.96 -8.76
C THR A 62 1.21 -3.63 -7.40
N GLY A 63 0.87 -2.89 -6.35
CA GLY A 63 0.83 -3.37 -4.97
C GLY A 63 2.20 -3.47 -4.28
N GLY A 64 3.29 -3.14 -4.98
CA GLY A 64 4.65 -3.13 -4.45
C GLY A 64 5.17 -1.71 -4.19
N PRO A 65 5.76 -1.41 -3.01
CA PRO A 65 6.48 -0.17 -2.76
C PRO A 65 7.55 0.08 -3.84
N PHE A 66 7.68 1.34 -4.28
CA PHE A 66 8.70 1.75 -5.27
C PHE A 66 8.71 0.94 -6.58
N THR A 67 7.59 0.28 -6.92
CA THR A 67 7.45 -0.57 -8.11
C THR A 67 6.39 0.02 -9.04
N GLY A 68 6.69 0.15 -10.33
CA GLY A 68 5.80 0.79 -11.31
C GLY A 68 6.04 0.37 -12.73
#